data_AF-A0A944UL71-F1
#
_entry.id   AF-A0A944UL71-F1
#
_cell.length_a   1.000
_cell.length_b   1.000
_cell.length_c   1.000
_cell.angle_alpha   90.00
_cell.angle_beta   90.00
_cell.angle_gamma   90.00
#
_symmetry.space_group_name_H-M   'P 1'
#
loop_
_entity.id
_entity.type
_entity.pdbx_description
1 polymer ?
#
loop_
_entity_poly.entity_id
_entity_poly.type
_entity_poly.pdbx_seq_one_letter_code
_entity_poly.pdbx_strand_id
1 'polypeptide(L)'
;MTSLWLRRVAVLRDIEVEWRFINLSILNEERDYEAEFPEGYREGHNRGRRMLRVAAAVRADHGAPAMGPLYEAFGRSIWYRVPEPGEDMRAMIGTPEHLCAVLDAAGFDTSYADAADDASLDDILRAGTEEAVGRTGRDVGTPILSIDPPDGPSFFGPVISSVPESDEECLELFDATLTLARFSTFSELKRSDRLQLDLPVVTGRPD
;
A
#
# COMPACT_ATOMS: atom_id res chain seq x y z
N MET A 1 4.98 -0.75 6.44
CA MET A 1 6.37 -0.37 6.78
C MET A 1 6.94 0.69 5.87
N THR A 2 7.24 0.42 4.60
CA THR A 2 7.87 1.41 3.70
C THR A 2 7.10 2.73 3.61
N SER A 3 5.76 2.70 3.62
CA SER A 3 4.95 3.91 3.62
C SER A 3 5.01 4.71 4.93
N LEU A 4 5.26 4.08 6.08
CA LEU A 4 5.45 4.78 7.36
C LEU A 4 6.84 5.43 7.42
N TRP A 5 7.85 4.70 6.98
CA TRP A 5 9.21 5.24 6.81
C TRP A 5 9.22 6.45 5.88
N LEU A 6 8.56 6.37 4.70
CA LEU A 6 8.47 7.51 3.78
C LEU A 6 7.74 8.72 4.36
N ARG A 7 6.67 8.51 5.16
CA ARG A 7 6.02 9.61 5.89
C ARG A 7 6.99 10.29 6.85
N ARG A 8 7.81 9.52 7.57
CA ARG A 8 8.83 10.07 8.47
C ARG A 8 9.87 10.88 7.70
N VAL A 9 10.39 10.33 6.60
CA VAL A 9 11.33 11.04 5.73
C VAL A 9 10.73 12.32 5.16
N ALA A 10 9.47 12.33 4.74
CA ALA A 10 8.78 13.51 4.24
C ALA A 10 8.79 14.67 5.24
N VAL A 11 8.57 14.38 6.52
CA VAL A 11 8.65 15.37 7.60
C VAL A 11 10.09 15.88 7.79
N LEU A 12 11.10 15.03 7.61
CA LEU A 12 12.50 15.37 7.87
C LEU A 12 13.21 16.10 6.71
N ARG A 13 12.74 15.94 5.46
CA ARG A 13 13.41 16.43 4.24
C ARG A 13 12.58 17.36 3.38
N ASP A 14 11.36 17.70 3.78
CA ASP A 14 10.43 18.50 2.99
C ASP A 14 10.27 17.94 1.55
N ILE A 15 10.04 16.63 1.47
CA ILE A 15 9.76 15.95 0.20
C ILE A 15 8.27 15.74 0.03
N GLU A 16 7.78 15.88 -1.19
CA GLU A 16 6.41 15.56 -1.55
C GLU A 16 6.26 14.06 -1.80
N VAL A 17 5.23 13.45 -1.19
CA VAL A 17 4.88 12.04 -1.42
C VAL A 17 3.49 11.97 -2.01
N GLU A 18 3.40 11.56 -3.27
CA GLU A 18 2.11 11.26 -3.91
C GLU A 18 1.79 9.77 -3.78
N TRP A 19 0.63 9.45 -3.20
CA TRP A 19 0.16 8.07 -3.06
C TRP A 19 -0.60 7.63 -4.31
N ARG A 20 -0.13 6.55 -4.95
CA ARG A 20 -0.71 5.99 -6.17
C ARG A 20 -1.32 4.61 -5.94
N PHE A 21 -2.26 4.23 -6.79
CA PHE A 21 -2.96 2.95 -6.69
C PHE A 21 -2.13 1.81 -7.27
N ILE A 22 -2.16 0.67 -6.58
CA ILE A 22 -1.76 -0.62 -7.10
C ILE A 22 -2.78 -1.66 -6.65
N ASN A 23 -3.40 -2.35 -7.61
CA ASN A 23 -4.48 -3.29 -7.33
C ASN A 23 -4.04 -4.73 -7.63
N LEU A 24 -3.82 -5.52 -6.58
CA LEU A 24 -3.39 -6.91 -6.71
C LEU A 24 -4.41 -7.79 -7.45
N SER A 25 -5.71 -7.48 -7.37
CA SER A 25 -6.72 -8.22 -8.10
C SER A 25 -6.62 -8.00 -9.61
N ILE A 26 -6.22 -6.80 -10.03
CA ILE A 26 -5.97 -6.46 -11.44
C ILE A 26 -4.67 -7.11 -11.91
N LEU A 27 -3.59 -7.02 -11.13
CA LEU A 27 -2.30 -7.65 -11.47
C LEU A 27 -2.38 -9.16 -11.68
N ASN A 28 -3.33 -9.83 -11.00
CA ASN A 28 -3.46 -11.27 -11.04
C ASN A 28 -4.73 -11.72 -11.79
N GLU A 29 -5.37 -10.87 -12.59
CA GLU A 29 -6.68 -11.20 -13.21
C GLU A 29 -6.60 -12.30 -14.27
N GLU A 30 -5.45 -12.45 -14.93
CA GLU A 30 -5.21 -13.48 -15.96
C GLU A 30 -4.67 -14.80 -15.36
N ARG A 31 -4.39 -14.82 -14.05
CA ARG A 31 -3.81 -15.99 -13.37
C ARG A 31 -4.90 -16.97 -12.96
N ASP A 32 -4.56 -18.25 -12.95
CA ASP A 32 -5.45 -19.28 -12.43
C ASP A 32 -5.42 -19.28 -10.90
N TYR A 33 -6.42 -18.65 -10.27
CA TYR A 33 -6.50 -18.59 -8.81
C TYR A 33 -6.60 -19.95 -8.13
N GLU A 34 -7.21 -20.94 -8.78
CA GLU A 34 -7.40 -22.26 -8.19
C GLU A 34 -6.12 -23.09 -8.27
N ALA A 35 -5.35 -22.93 -9.34
CA ALA A 35 -4.10 -23.64 -9.53
C ALA A 35 -2.89 -22.95 -8.87
N GLU A 36 -2.87 -21.62 -8.83
CA GLU A 36 -1.66 -20.85 -8.48
C GLU A 36 -1.68 -20.23 -7.08
N PHE A 37 -2.83 -20.19 -6.40
CA PHE A 37 -2.95 -19.53 -5.09
C PHE A 37 -3.61 -20.42 -4.04
N PRO A 38 -3.28 -20.22 -2.75
CA PRO A 38 -4.01 -20.84 -1.65
C PRO A 38 -5.49 -20.45 -1.63
N GLU A 39 -6.32 -21.31 -1.04
CA GLU A 39 -7.75 -21.06 -0.84
C GLU A 39 -8.00 -19.69 -0.17
N GLY A 40 -9.02 -18.96 -0.64
CA GLY A 40 -9.40 -17.65 -0.11
C GLY A 40 -8.59 -16.45 -0.62
N TYR A 41 -7.56 -16.64 -1.44
CA TYR A 41 -6.76 -15.52 -2.00
C TYR A 41 -7.56 -14.59 -2.90
N ARG A 42 -8.43 -15.14 -3.76
CA ARG A 42 -9.31 -14.37 -4.63
C ARG A 42 -10.16 -13.38 -3.82
N GLU A 43 -10.71 -13.85 -2.70
CA GLU A 43 -11.51 -13.02 -1.81
C GLU A 43 -10.68 -11.94 -1.11
N GLY A 44 -9.44 -12.26 -0.70
CA GLY A 44 -8.49 -11.28 -0.21
C GLY A 44 -8.22 -10.15 -1.21
N HIS A 45 -8.01 -10.48 -2.49
CA HIS A 45 -7.82 -9.50 -3.54
C HIS A 45 -9.09 -8.69 -3.84
N ASN A 46 -10.27 -9.32 -3.81
CA ASN A 46 -11.55 -8.62 -3.96
C ASN A 46 -11.79 -7.59 -2.84
N ARG A 47 -11.48 -7.93 -1.59
CA ARG A 47 -11.53 -6.98 -0.46
C ARG A 47 -10.63 -5.76 -0.70
N GLY A 48 -9.40 -6.00 -1.16
CA GLY A 48 -8.48 -4.93 -1.54
C GLY A 48 -9.04 -4.04 -2.66
N ARG A 49 -9.67 -4.64 -3.69
CA ARG A 49 -10.33 -3.90 -4.77
C ARG A 49 -11.48 -3.02 -4.25
N ARG A 50 -12.35 -3.54 -3.37
CA ARG A 50 -13.43 -2.77 -2.72
C ARG A 50 -12.88 -1.52 -2.03
N MET A 51 -11.84 -1.67 -1.21
CA MET A 51 -11.20 -0.56 -0.50
C MET A 51 -10.59 0.48 -1.46
N LEU A 52 -9.95 0.01 -2.54
CA LEU A 52 -9.35 0.89 -3.54
C LEU A 52 -10.39 1.68 -4.34
N ARG A 53 -11.57 1.11 -4.60
CA ARG A 53 -12.69 1.86 -5.21
C ARG A 53 -13.16 2.99 -4.30
N VAL A 54 -13.35 2.73 -3.01
CA VAL A 54 -13.66 3.78 -2.02
C VAL A 54 -12.58 4.87 -2.04
N ALA A 55 -11.30 4.50 -2.06
CA ALA A 55 -10.22 5.46 -2.18
C ALA A 55 -10.23 6.25 -3.50
N ALA A 56 -10.60 5.61 -4.61
CA ALA A 56 -10.74 6.28 -5.90
C ALA A 56 -11.90 7.31 -5.89
N ALA A 57 -13.04 6.97 -5.28
CA ALA A 57 -14.15 7.90 -5.11
C ALA A 57 -13.78 9.11 -4.25
N VAL A 58 -13.14 8.88 -3.08
CA VAL A 58 -12.64 9.98 -2.23
C VAL A 58 -11.63 10.85 -2.99
N ARG A 59 -10.71 10.24 -3.77
CA ARG A 59 -9.73 10.99 -4.57
C ARG A 59 -10.41 11.84 -5.66
N ALA A 60 -11.48 11.35 -6.27
CA ALA A 60 -12.18 12.08 -7.32
C ALA A 60 -12.73 13.43 -6.81
N ASP A 61 -13.27 13.44 -5.59
CA ASP A 61 -13.91 14.62 -5.01
C ASP A 61 -12.96 15.49 -4.18
N HIS A 62 -11.96 14.90 -3.52
CA HIS A 62 -11.04 15.60 -2.61
C HIS A 62 -9.60 15.75 -3.14
N GLY A 63 -9.29 15.17 -4.30
CA GLY A 63 -7.98 15.26 -4.94
C GLY A 63 -6.90 14.37 -4.31
N ALA A 64 -5.67 14.49 -4.83
CA ALA A 64 -4.53 13.68 -4.41
C ALA A 64 -4.17 13.78 -2.91
N PRO A 65 -4.25 14.96 -2.24
CA PRO A 65 -3.89 15.07 -0.82
C PRO A 65 -4.74 14.20 0.11
N ALA A 66 -5.97 13.84 -0.29
CA ALA A 66 -6.85 12.98 0.50
C ALA A 66 -6.30 11.55 0.69
N MET A 67 -5.41 11.09 -0.20
CA MET A 67 -4.89 9.73 -0.16
C MET A 67 -3.97 9.46 1.03
N GLY A 68 -3.25 10.47 1.53
CA GLY A 68 -2.36 10.29 2.67
C GLY A 68 -3.10 9.86 3.95
N PRO A 69 -4.06 10.67 4.43
CA PRO A 69 -4.88 10.34 5.59
C PRO A 69 -5.71 9.07 5.40
N LEU A 70 -6.31 8.87 4.22
CA LEU A 70 -7.12 7.67 3.96
C LEU A 70 -6.28 6.40 3.97
N TYR A 71 -5.11 6.41 3.33
CA TYR A 71 -4.20 5.27 3.35
C TYR A 71 -3.69 4.98 4.75
N GLU A 72 -3.43 6.02 5.56
CA GLU A 72 -3.06 5.85 6.96
C GLU A 72 -4.18 5.21 7.77
N ALA A 73 -5.43 5.67 7.61
CA ALA A 73 -6.59 5.12 8.31
C ALA A 73 -6.82 3.63 7.97
N PHE A 74 -6.75 3.25 6.68
CA PHE A 74 -6.76 1.85 6.27
C PHE A 74 -5.59 1.05 6.87
N GLY A 75 -4.40 1.64 6.87
CA GLY A 75 -3.22 0.99 7.42
C GLY A 75 -3.37 0.69 8.90
N ARG A 76 -3.84 1.67 9.68
CA ARG A 76 -4.09 1.52 11.12
C ARG A 76 -5.19 0.50 11.39
N SER A 77 -6.29 0.55 10.63
CA SER A 77 -7.41 -0.37 10.82
C SER A 77 -7.04 -1.82 10.50
N ILE A 78 -6.04 -2.10 9.67
CA ILE A 78 -5.68 -3.47 9.29
C ILE A 78 -4.47 -3.99 10.08
N TRP A 79 -3.42 -3.16 10.19
CA TRP A 79 -2.10 -3.63 10.62
C TRP A 79 -1.79 -3.33 12.09
N TYR A 80 -2.42 -2.29 12.67
CA TYR A 80 -2.14 -1.79 14.01
C TYR A 80 -3.24 -2.17 15.00
N ARG A 81 -3.52 -3.46 15.06
CA ARG A 81 -4.41 -4.07 16.04
C ARG A 81 -3.86 -5.42 16.48
N VAL A 82 -4.15 -5.80 17.71
CA VAL A 82 -3.87 -7.15 18.22
C VAL A 82 -5.16 -7.96 18.08
N PRO A 83 -5.19 -9.04 17.28
CA PRO A 83 -6.37 -9.89 17.15
C PRO A 83 -6.70 -10.59 18.46
N GLU A 84 -7.99 -10.70 18.77
CA GLU A 84 -8.46 -11.53 19.87
C GLU A 84 -8.31 -13.03 19.53
N PRO A 85 -8.14 -13.92 20.52
CA PRO A 85 -8.04 -15.36 20.28
C PRO A 85 -9.24 -15.90 19.48
N GLY A 86 -8.99 -16.43 18.28
CA GLY A 86 -10.01 -17.00 17.40
C GLY A 86 -10.74 -16.00 16.50
N GLU A 87 -10.35 -14.72 16.52
CA GLU A 87 -10.90 -13.69 15.62
C GLU A 87 -10.39 -13.88 14.17
N ASP A 88 -11.31 -14.00 13.21
CA ASP A 88 -10.97 -13.87 11.80
C ASP A 88 -10.99 -12.40 11.37
N MET A 89 -9.85 -11.75 11.60
CA MET A 89 -9.65 -10.35 11.22
C MET A 89 -9.91 -10.07 9.73
N ARG A 90 -9.69 -11.05 8.85
CA ARG A 90 -9.85 -10.85 7.41
C ARG A 90 -11.30 -10.76 6.99
N ALA A 91 -12.22 -11.35 7.75
CA ALA A 91 -13.64 -11.32 7.48
C ALA A 91 -14.23 -9.90 7.57
N MET A 92 -13.64 -9.04 8.40
CA MET A 92 -14.09 -7.65 8.58
C MET A 92 -13.54 -6.70 7.50
N ILE A 93 -12.40 -7.01 6.89
CA ILE A 93 -11.74 -6.10 5.95
C ILE A 93 -12.62 -5.88 4.70
N GLY A 94 -12.92 -4.62 4.42
CA GLY A 94 -13.64 -4.21 3.21
C GLY A 94 -15.16 -4.42 3.27
N THR A 95 -15.72 -4.78 4.43
CA THR A 95 -17.17 -4.71 4.65
C THR A 95 -17.64 -3.26 4.73
N PRO A 96 -18.94 -2.97 4.52
CA PRO A 96 -19.48 -1.61 4.68
C PRO A 96 -19.13 -0.98 6.04
N GLU A 97 -19.23 -1.75 7.13
CA GLU A 97 -18.93 -1.26 8.48
C GLU A 97 -17.45 -0.88 8.63
N HIS A 98 -16.54 -1.68 8.09
CA HIS A 98 -15.12 -1.37 8.07
C HIS A 98 -14.83 -0.09 7.28
N LEU A 99 -15.43 0.03 6.09
CA LEU A 99 -15.22 1.17 5.21
C LEU A 99 -15.74 2.46 5.84
N CYS A 100 -16.94 2.43 6.42
CA CYS A 100 -17.49 3.57 7.17
C CYS A 100 -16.58 3.97 8.34
N ALA A 101 -16.09 3.00 9.13
CA ALA A 101 -15.20 3.29 10.25
C ALA A 101 -13.85 3.90 9.81
N VAL A 102 -13.29 3.43 8.68
CA VAL A 102 -12.08 4.00 8.10
C VAL A 102 -12.31 5.42 7.59
N LEU A 103 -13.42 5.66 6.88
CA LEU A 103 -13.77 6.97 6.32
C LEU A 103 -13.96 8.00 7.44
N ASP A 104 -14.71 7.66 8.48
CA ASP A 104 -14.92 8.50 9.66
C ASP A 104 -13.58 8.83 10.35
N ALA A 105 -12.74 7.81 10.59
CA ALA A 105 -11.41 8.00 11.16
C ALA A 105 -10.48 8.87 10.31
N ALA A 106 -10.66 8.87 8.98
CA ALA A 106 -9.92 9.70 8.04
C ALA A 106 -10.56 11.09 7.82
N GLY A 107 -11.74 11.36 8.41
CA GLY A 107 -12.45 12.63 8.27
C GLY A 107 -13.23 12.79 6.96
N PHE A 108 -13.61 11.69 6.30
CA PHE A 108 -14.41 11.69 5.08
C PHE A 108 -15.84 11.21 5.34
N ASP A 109 -16.77 11.59 4.45
CA ASP A 109 -18.16 11.14 4.51
C ASP A 109 -18.23 9.61 4.40
N THR A 110 -19.00 8.97 5.29
CA THR A 110 -19.17 7.52 5.27
C THR A 110 -19.93 7.03 4.04
N SER A 111 -20.66 7.91 3.33
CA SER A 111 -21.34 7.57 2.08
C SER A 111 -20.38 7.11 0.97
N TYR A 112 -19.09 7.46 1.03
CA TYR A 112 -18.10 6.92 0.07
C TYR A 112 -17.95 5.40 0.17
N ALA A 113 -18.40 4.76 1.25
CA ALA A 113 -18.39 3.31 1.39
C ALA A 113 -19.21 2.61 0.27
N ASP A 114 -20.26 3.27 -0.25
CA ASP A 114 -21.09 2.75 -1.34
C ASP A 114 -20.30 2.50 -2.63
N ALA A 115 -19.19 3.24 -2.84
CA ALA A 115 -18.31 3.06 -3.99
C ALA A 115 -17.58 1.70 -4.00
N ALA A 116 -17.58 0.94 -2.90
CA ALA A 116 -16.96 -0.38 -2.84
C ALA A 116 -17.47 -1.34 -3.92
N ASP A 117 -18.74 -1.19 -4.31
CA ASP A 117 -19.41 -2.03 -5.28
C ASP A 117 -19.54 -1.36 -6.67
N ASP A 118 -18.97 -0.16 -6.85
CA ASP A 118 -18.95 0.55 -8.13
C ASP A 118 -17.79 0.08 -9.03
N ALA A 119 -18.11 -0.75 -10.01
CA ALA A 119 -17.14 -1.27 -10.97
C ALA A 119 -16.62 -0.23 -11.97
N SER A 120 -17.29 0.93 -12.13
CA SER A 120 -16.80 1.97 -13.04
C SER A 120 -15.47 2.58 -12.59
N LEU A 121 -15.14 2.45 -11.30
CA LEU A 121 -13.87 2.87 -10.72
C LEU A 121 -12.72 1.90 -11.03
N ASP A 122 -12.99 0.71 -11.59
CA ASP A 122 -11.91 -0.23 -11.92
C ASP A 122 -10.96 0.31 -13.00
N ASP A 123 -11.43 1.18 -13.90
CA ASP A 123 -10.61 1.76 -14.97
C ASP A 123 -9.50 2.68 -14.41
N ILE A 124 -9.81 3.50 -13.40
CA ILE A 124 -8.80 4.36 -12.76
C ILE A 124 -7.81 3.52 -11.93
N LEU A 125 -8.28 2.44 -11.30
CA LEU A 125 -7.41 1.50 -10.57
C LEU A 125 -6.48 0.76 -11.52
N ARG A 126 -6.99 0.36 -12.69
CA ARG A 126 -6.21 -0.27 -13.76
C ARG A 126 -5.17 0.68 -14.30
N ALA A 127 -5.54 1.92 -14.62
CA ALA A 127 -4.60 2.93 -15.10
C ALA A 127 -3.44 3.17 -14.13
N GLY A 128 -3.73 3.34 -12.83
CA GLY A 128 -2.68 3.50 -11.81
C GLY A 128 -1.80 2.25 -11.64
N THR A 129 -2.40 1.06 -11.73
CA THR A 129 -1.68 -0.21 -11.65
C THR A 129 -0.74 -0.39 -12.85
N GLU A 130 -1.22 -0.11 -14.07
CA GLU A 130 -0.44 -0.17 -15.31
C GLU A 130 0.70 0.86 -15.33
N GLU A 131 0.46 2.08 -14.81
CA GLU A 131 1.51 3.07 -14.63
C GLU A 131 2.62 2.54 -13.70
N ALA A 132 2.26 1.98 -12.54
CA ALA A 132 3.22 1.46 -11.58
C ALA A 132 4.10 0.35 -12.17
N VAL A 133 3.49 -0.67 -12.78
CA VAL A 133 4.25 -1.81 -13.35
C VAL A 133 4.93 -1.47 -14.67
N GLY A 134 4.40 -0.54 -15.45
CA GLY A 134 5.05 -0.03 -16.66
C GLY A 134 6.38 0.66 -16.35
N ARG A 135 6.51 1.26 -15.16
CA ARG A 135 7.75 1.94 -14.73
C ARG A 135 8.77 1.00 -14.10
N THR A 136 8.35 -0.11 -13.49
CA THR A 136 9.24 -1.06 -12.80
C THR A 136 9.51 -2.36 -13.54
N GLY A 137 8.68 -2.70 -14.53
CA GLY A 137 8.51 -4.05 -15.04
C GLY A 137 7.41 -4.82 -14.29
N ARG A 138 6.86 -5.85 -14.93
CA ARG A 138 5.72 -6.65 -14.43
C ARG A 138 6.11 -7.70 -13.38
N ASP A 139 7.38 -8.08 -13.30
CA ASP A 139 7.85 -9.18 -12.43
C ASP A 139 8.20 -8.74 -11.01
N VAL A 140 7.73 -7.57 -10.57
CA VAL A 140 8.01 -7.03 -9.24
C VAL A 140 6.78 -7.05 -8.33
N GLY A 141 7.04 -7.11 -7.01
CA GLY A 141 5.99 -7.02 -5.99
C GLY A 141 5.80 -5.60 -5.45
N THR A 142 5.12 -5.50 -4.31
CA THR A 142 5.03 -4.27 -3.50
C THR A 142 6.05 -4.28 -2.36
N PRO A 143 6.59 -3.11 -1.96
CA PRO A 143 6.23 -1.76 -2.39
C PRO A 143 6.91 -1.35 -3.71
N ILE A 144 6.28 -0.44 -4.44
CA ILE A 144 6.86 0.25 -5.60
C ILE A 144 7.05 1.73 -5.24
N LEU A 145 8.26 2.25 -5.47
CA LEU A 145 8.59 3.66 -5.32
C LEU A 145 8.98 4.24 -6.68
N SER A 146 8.42 5.40 -7.02
CA SER A 146 8.84 6.21 -8.16
C SER A 146 9.50 7.48 -7.65
N ILE A 147 10.72 7.74 -8.10
CA ILE A 147 11.50 8.93 -7.72
C ILE A 147 11.45 9.90 -8.89
N ASP A 148 11.13 11.17 -8.63
CA ASP A 148 11.05 12.26 -9.63
C ASP A 148 10.30 11.88 -10.95
N PRO A 149 9.10 11.28 -10.89
CA PRO A 149 8.35 10.94 -12.11
C PRO A 149 7.96 12.21 -12.92
N PRO A 150 7.82 12.10 -14.26
CA PRO A 150 7.86 10.86 -15.05
C PRO A 150 9.28 10.42 -15.43
N ASP A 151 10.29 11.28 -15.33
CA ASP A 151 11.62 11.06 -15.91
C ASP A 151 12.54 10.23 -15.00
N GLY A 152 12.35 10.32 -13.69
CA GLY A 152 13.16 9.60 -12.72
C GLY A 152 12.80 8.12 -12.63
N PRO A 153 13.60 7.34 -11.91
CA PRO A 153 13.53 5.89 -11.95
C PRO A 153 12.44 5.34 -11.01
N SER A 154 12.11 4.06 -11.15
CA SER A 154 11.10 3.40 -10.31
C SER A 154 11.54 1.99 -9.95
N PHE A 155 11.35 1.60 -8.70
CA PHE A 155 11.91 0.37 -8.17
C PHE A 155 10.95 -0.35 -7.25
N PHE A 156 11.16 -1.66 -7.18
CA PHE A 156 10.67 -2.49 -6.09
C PHE A 156 11.52 -2.27 -4.83
N GLY A 157 10.85 -1.89 -3.75
CA GLY A 157 11.50 -1.61 -2.47
C GLY A 157 11.79 -0.12 -2.21
N PRO A 158 12.45 0.19 -1.09
CA PRO A 158 13.09 -0.75 -0.19
C PRO A 158 12.06 -1.58 0.59
N VAL A 159 12.31 -2.89 0.66
CA VAL A 159 11.51 -3.83 1.43
C VAL A 159 12.08 -3.88 2.84
N ILE A 160 11.33 -3.34 3.81
CA ILE A 160 11.73 -3.27 5.22
C ILE A 160 10.69 -3.95 6.12
N SER A 161 11.16 -4.66 7.16
CA SER A 161 10.31 -5.37 8.12
C SER A 161 9.91 -4.52 9.33
N SER A 162 10.65 -3.47 9.62
CA SER A 162 10.38 -2.44 10.63
C SER A 162 10.77 -1.07 10.06
N VAL A 163 10.24 -0.01 10.66
CA VAL A 163 10.71 1.37 10.39
C VAL A 163 11.97 1.60 11.24
N PRO A 164 13.03 2.25 10.73
CA PRO A 164 14.18 2.60 11.56
C PRO A 164 13.76 3.41 12.80
N GLU A 165 14.42 3.18 13.94
CA GLU A 165 14.01 3.75 15.23
C GLU A 165 14.34 5.25 15.32
N SER A 166 15.45 5.66 14.71
CA SER A 166 15.91 7.05 14.74
C SER A 166 15.67 7.79 13.41
N ASP A 167 15.58 9.11 13.52
CA ASP A 167 15.49 10.01 12.36
C ASP A 167 16.71 9.90 11.47
N GLU A 168 17.89 9.75 12.07
CA GLU A 168 19.14 9.64 11.34
C GLU A 168 19.17 8.36 10.50
N GLU A 169 18.81 7.21 11.07
CA GLU A 169 18.72 5.95 10.31
C GLU A 169 17.62 5.99 9.23
N CYS A 170 16.51 6.68 9.48
CA CYS A 170 15.48 6.90 8.45
C CYS A 170 16.06 7.64 7.23
N LEU A 171 16.87 8.66 7.48
CA LEU A 171 17.52 9.47 6.44
C LEU A 171 18.65 8.72 5.76
N GLU A 172 19.47 7.96 6.50
CA GLU A 172 20.53 7.12 5.92
C GLU A 172 19.97 6.08 4.95
N LEU A 173 18.88 5.40 5.33
CA LEU A 173 18.19 4.46 4.43
C LEU A 173 17.66 5.17 3.17
N PHE A 174 17.18 6.40 3.31
CA PHE A 174 16.64 7.18 2.19
C PHE A 174 17.73 7.58 1.22
N ASP A 175 18.83 8.13 1.73
CA ASP A 175 19.97 8.56 0.93
C ASP A 175 20.62 7.36 0.22
N ALA A 176 20.74 6.21 0.89
CA ALA A 176 21.21 4.97 0.28
C ALA A 176 20.27 4.47 -0.83
N THR A 177 18.95 4.51 -0.59
CA THR A 177 17.93 4.13 -1.58
C THR A 177 18.00 5.03 -2.81
N LEU A 178 18.06 6.36 -2.63
CA LEU A 178 18.18 7.32 -3.73
C LEU A 178 19.48 7.15 -4.51
N THR A 179 20.59 6.88 -3.81
CA THR A 179 21.89 6.65 -4.44
C THR A 179 21.85 5.44 -5.38
N LEU A 180 21.32 4.31 -4.91
CA LEU A 180 21.17 3.10 -5.74
C LEU A 180 20.19 3.34 -6.88
N ALA A 181 19.05 3.97 -6.58
CA ALA A 181 18.01 4.26 -7.56
C ALA A 181 18.51 5.12 -8.73
N ARG A 182 19.37 6.09 -8.46
CA ARG A 182 19.92 7.00 -9.48
C ARG A 182 21.08 6.39 -10.25
N PHE A 183 21.60 5.23 -9.86
CA PHE A 183 22.63 4.52 -10.60
C PHE A 183 21.99 3.68 -11.71
N SER A 184 21.95 4.20 -12.93
CA SER A 184 21.12 3.68 -14.04
C SER A 184 21.38 2.22 -14.45
N THR A 185 22.50 1.63 -14.05
CA THR A 185 22.85 0.23 -14.33
C THR A 185 22.66 -0.71 -13.14
N PHE A 186 22.21 -0.20 -11.99
CA PHE A 186 21.82 -1.01 -10.85
C PHE A 186 20.43 -1.60 -11.08
N SER A 187 20.28 -2.91 -10.90
CA SER A 187 19.02 -3.61 -11.13
C SER A 187 18.47 -4.28 -9.88
N GLU A 188 19.32 -4.91 -9.06
CA GLU A 188 18.83 -5.63 -7.87
C GLU A 188 19.91 -5.78 -6.80
N LEU A 189 19.49 -5.58 -5.54
CA LEU A 189 20.15 -6.09 -4.34
C LEU A 189 19.07 -6.72 -3.47
N LYS A 190 19.20 -8.02 -3.19
CA LYS A 190 18.18 -8.78 -2.48
C LYS A 190 18.81 -9.81 -1.56
N ARG A 191 18.16 -9.99 -0.40
CA ARG A 191 18.31 -11.18 0.44
C ARG A 191 16.97 -11.92 0.52
N SER A 192 17.04 -13.25 0.52
CA SER A 192 15.86 -14.12 0.67
C SER A 192 15.40 -14.22 2.11
N ASP A 193 16.35 -14.15 3.05
CA ASP A 193 16.07 -14.20 4.48
C ASP A 193 15.53 -12.84 4.96
N ARG A 194 14.25 -12.84 5.34
CA ARG A 194 13.51 -11.65 5.76
C ARG A 194 13.09 -11.82 7.21
N LEU A 195 13.32 -10.78 8.00
CA LEU A 195 12.76 -10.69 9.34
C LEU A 195 11.23 -10.64 9.27
N GLN A 196 10.59 -11.16 10.31
CA GLN A 196 9.15 -11.03 10.51
C GLN A 196 8.76 -9.54 10.53
N LEU A 197 7.59 -9.21 9.97
CA LEU A 197 7.06 -7.85 10.03
C LEU A 197 6.78 -7.47 11.48
N ASP A 198 7.29 -6.32 11.92
CA ASP A 198 7.08 -5.82 13.27
C ASP A 198 5.77 -5.02 13.35
N LEU A 199 4.65 -5.72 13.16
CA LEU A 199 3.30 -5.15 13.22
C LEU A 199 2.51 -5.79 14.36
N PRO A 200 1.64 -5.05 15.06
CA PRO A 200 0.80 -5.62 16.11
C PRO A 200 -0.01 -6.84 15.67
N VAL A 201 -0.56 -6.80 14.45
CA VAL A 201 -1.36 -7.92 13.91
C VAL A 201 -0.53 -9.19 13.65
N VAL A 202 0.78 -9.05 13.52
CA VAL A 202 1.71 -10.15 13.24
C VAL A 202 2.39 -10.65 14.51
N THR A 203 2.76 -9.74 15.41
CA THR A 203 3.52 -10.07 16.63
C THR A 203 2.63 -10.35 17.84
N GLY A 204 1.36 -9.93 17.80
CA GLY A 204 0.44 -9.99 18.93
C GLY A 204 0.77 -9.00 20.05
N ARG A 205 1.69 -8.07 19.82
CA ARG A 205 2.11 -7.04 20.78
C ARG A 205 1.52 -5.69 20.35
N PRO A 206 1.01 -4.87 21.28
CA PRO A 206 0.62 -3.50 20.94
C PRO A 206 1.83 -2.68 20.48
N ASP A 207 1.56 -1.64 19.70
CA ASP A 207 2.52 -0.58 19.28
C ASP A 207 3.00 0.23 20.50
#